data_AF-A0A0Q0RWQ6-F1
#
_entry.id   AF-A0A0Q0RWQ6-F1
#
_cell.length_a   1.000
_cell.length_b   1.000
_cell.length_c   1.000
_cell.angle_alpha   90.00
_cell.angle_beta   90.00
_cell.angle_gamma   90.00
#
_symmetry.space_group_name_H-M   'P 1'
#
loop_
_entity.id
_entity.type
_entity.pdbx_description
1 polymer ?
#
loop_
_entity_poly.entity_id
_entity_poly.type
_entity_poly.pdbx_seq_one_letter_code
_entity_poly.pdbx_strand_id
1 'polypeptide(L)'
;MLDEEEYKIASKLYRRGFETGKCNMTRKIRFKELLDYYKELTGFEITNPNAIMHHRIDLYGSACENCSKPYRTSKASFCAACGHKRESALINYTETLQEAAPKWWQKFWVLDSVD
;
A
#
# COMPACT_ATOMS: atom_id res chain seq x y z
N MET A 1 7.00 9.82 9.09
CA MET A 1 6.17 8.74 8.51
C MET A 1 5.76 7.84 9.66
N LEU A 2 4.52 7.38 9.69
CA LEU A 2 3.98 6.53 10.75
C LEU A 2 4.20 5.05 10.40
N ASP A 3 4.66 4.27 11.37
CA ASP A 3 4.58 2.82 11.30
C ASP A 3 3.13 2.32 11.38
N GLU A 4 2.92 1.00 11.31
CA GLU A 4 1.59 0.43 11.27
C GLU A 4 0.79 0.61 12.57
N GLU A 5 1.44 0.55 13.73
CA GLU A 5 0.76 0.71 15.02
C GLU A 5 0.44 2.18 15.29
N GLU A 6 1.37 3.07 14.99
CA GLU A 6 1.18 4.52 15.02
C GLU A 6 0.06 4.95 14.06
N TYR A 7 0.03 4.38 12.85
CA TYR A 7 -1.01 4.67 11.86
C TYR A 7 -2.39 4.18 12.31
N LYS A 8 -2.49 3.01 12.95
CA LYS A 8 -3.76 2.53 13.52
C LYS A 8 -4.31 3.49 14.56
N ILE A 9 -3.47 4.08 15.40
CA ILE A 9 -3.89 5.10 16.38
C ILE A 9 -4.35 6.36 15.64
N ALA A 10 -3.56 6.88 14.71
CA ALA A 10 -3.91 8.04 13.90
C ALA A 10 -5.25 7.85 13.16
N SER A 11 -5.47 6.69 12.55
CA SER A 11 -6.70 6.34 11.84
C SER A 11 -7.94 6.34 12.75
N LYS A 12 -7.80 5.82 13.99
CA LYS A 12 -8.87 5.88 15.00
C LYS A 12 -9.21 7.32 15.38
N LEU A 13 -8.20 8.16 15.61
CA LEU A 13 -8.39 9.59 15.94
C LEU A 13 -8.99 10.36 14.75
N TYR A 14 -8.56 10.05 13.53
CA TYR A 14 -9.13 10.63 12.31
C TYR A 14 -10.61 10.31 12.18
N ARG A 15 -10.99 9.03 12.36
CA ARG A 15 -12.40 8.61 12.35
C ARG A 15 -13.22 9.33 13.43
N ARG A 16 -12.68 9.42 14.66
CA ARG A 16 -13.35 10.11 15.78
C ARG A 16 -13.65 11.58 15.45
N GLY A 17 -12.76 12.27 14.74
CA GLY A 17 -12.99 13.65 14.31
C GLY A 17 -14.25 13.80 13.44
N PHE A 18 -14.59 12.82 12.62
CA PHE A 18 -15.86 12.84 11.86
C PHE A 18 -17.07 12.47 12.72
N GLU A 19 -16.91 11.53 13.65
CA GLU A 19 -17.99 11.07 14.54
C GLU A 19 -18.43 12.16 15.52
N THR A 20 -17.49 12.92 16.09
CA THR A 20 -17.77 13.96 17.10
C THR A 20 -17.90 15.36 16.49
N GLY A 21 -17.47 15.52 15.24
CA GLY A 21 -17.40 16.81 14.56
C GLY A 21 -18.78 17.38 14.22
N LYS A 22 -19.09 18.55 14.77
CA LYS A 22 -20.31 19.31 14.41
C LYS A 22 -20.08 20.19 13.18
N CYS A 23 -21.14 20.50 12.44
CA CYS A 23 -21.09 21.30 11.20
C CYS A 23 -20.47 22.70 11.38
N ASN A 24 -20.59 23.29 12.56
CA ASN A 24 -20.04 24.60 12.91
C ASN A 24 -18.58 24.57 13.41
N MET A 25 -17.98 23.38 13.58
CA MET A 25 -16.60 23.27 14.07
C MET A 25 -15.59 23.44 12.93
N THR A 26 -14.52 24.19 13.20
CA THR A 26 -13.39 24.28 12.28
C THR A 26 -12.62 22.95 12.23
N ARG A 27 -11.91 22.69 11.13
CA ARG A 27 -11.11 21.48 10.94
C ARG A 27 -10.04 21.32 12.04
N LYS A 28 -9.40 22.40 12.46
CA LYS A 28 -8.37 22.36 13.52
C LYS A 28 -8.94 21.89 14.86
N ILE A 29 -10.12 22.39 15.25
CA ILE A 29 -10.77 21.98 16.50
C ILE A 29 -11.28 20.54 16.38
N ARG A 30 -11.94 20.20 15.26
CA ARG A 30 -12.51 18.87 15.01
C ARG A 30 -11.48 17.75 15.08
N PHE A 31 -10.27 17.99 14.55
CA PHE A 31 -9.21 16.99 14.48
C PHE A 31 -8.07 17.24 15.47
N LYS A 32 -8.30 18.06 16.52
CA LYS A 32 -7.25 18.48 17.46
C LYS A 32 -6.47 17.29 18.02
N GLU A 33 -7.15 16.24 18.47
CA GLU A 33 -6.51 15.03 19.01
C GLU A 33 -5.55 14.36 18.02
N LEU A 34 -5.93 14.26 16.75
CA LEU A 34 -5.06 13.70 15.70
C LEU A 34 -3.85 14.60 15.43
N LEU A 35 -4.07 15.91 15.37
CA LEU A 35 -3.00 16.88 15.10
C LEU A 35 -1.98 16.90 16.24
N ASP A 36 -2.46 16.87 17.49
CA ASP A 36 -1.61 16.83 18.68
C ASP A 36 -0.83 15.50 18.74
N TYR A 37 -1.51 14.37 18.56
CA TYR A 37 -0.87 13.05 18.52
C TYR A 37 0.27 13.00 17.49
N TYR A 38 0.02 13.48 16.27
CA TYR A 38 1.05 13.51 15.23
C TYR A 38 2.23 14.43 15.59
N LYS A 39 1.94 15.60 16.18
CA LYS A 39 2.97 16.56 16.62
C LYS A 39 3.80 16.02 17.78
N GLU A 40 3.19 15.36 18.75
CA GLU A 40 3.88 14.73 19.88
C GLU A 40 4.79 13.61 19.41
N LEU A 41 4.30 12.77 18.49
CA LEU A 41 5.04 11.63 17.97
C LEU A 41 6.22 12.03 17.08
N THR A 42 6.02 13.02 16.20
CA THR A 42 6.98 13.34 15.14
C THR A 42 7.74 14.65 15.35
N GLY A 43 7.28 15.52 16.24
CA GLY A 43 7.75 16.90 16.40
C GLY A 43 7.25 17.88 15.34
N PHE A 44 6.55 17.41 14.29
CA PHE A 44 6.11 18.25 13.18
C PHE A 44 4.65 18.69 13.31
N GLU A 45 4.41 19.98 13.10
CA GLU A 45 3.06 20.53 13.10
C GLU A 45 2.43 20.43 11.69
N ILE A 46 1.23 19.84 11.63
CA ILE A 46 0.42 19.73 10.43
C ILE A 46 -0.92 20.43 10.66
N THR A 47 -1.39 21.18 9.65
CA THR A 47 -2.68 21.89 9.71
C THR A 47 -3.82 21.13 9.03
N ASN A 48 -3.50 20.29 8.05
CA ASN A 48 -4.46 19.48 7.32
C ASN A 48 -4.42 18.02 7.80
N PRO A 49 -5.43 17.53 8.55
CA PRO A 49 -5.47 16.15 9.04
C PRO A 49 -5.42 15.11 7.92
N ASN A 50 -5.90 15.42 6.71
CA ASN A 50 -5.83 14.50 5.58
C ASN A 50 -4.37 14.21 5.17
N ALA A 51 -3.46 15.16 5.37
CA ALA A 51 -2.04 14.96 5.08
C ALA A 51 -1.43 13.87 5.96
N ILE A 52 -1.83 13.80 7.24
CA ILE A 52 -1.38 12.77 8.18
C ILE A 52 -1.74 11.37 7.67
N MET A 53 -2.93 11.22 7.07
CA MET A 53 -3.40 9.93 6.58
C MET A 53 -2.61 9.39 5.38
N HIS A 54 -1.80 10.23 4.72
CA HIS A 54 -0.85 9.82 3.68
C HIS A 54 0.52 9.42 4.23
N HIS A 55 0.81 9.66 5.52
CA HIS A 55 2.09 9.38 6.15
C HIS A 55 2.17 7.95 6.70
N ARG A 56 1.94 6.93 5.88
CA ARG A 56 2.03 5.51 6.29
C ARG A 56 3.20 4.82 5.58
N ILE A 57 4.11 4.21 6.34
CA ILE A 57 5.31 3.56 5.79
C ILE A 57 4.93 2.38 4.87
N ASP A 58 3.97 1.56 5.29
CA ASP A 58 3.54 0.35 4.56
C ASP A 58 2.99 0.59 3.15
N LEU A 59 2.68 1.85 2.78
CA LEU A 59 2.30 2.20 1.41
C LEU A 59 3.48 2.15 0.44
N TYR A 60 4.70 2.29 0.95
CA TYR A 60 5.93 2.32 0.18
C TYR A 60 6.55 0.93 0.06
N GLY A 61 7.34 0.73 -1.00
CA GLY A 61 8.13 -0.48 -1.16
C GLY A 61 9.46 -0.39 -0.42
N SER A 62 10.29 -1.42 -0.60
CA SER A 62 11.65 -1.47 -0.06
C SER A 62 12.51 -0.29 -0.55
N ALA A 63 13.67 -0.09 0.08
CA ALA A 63 14.67 0.83 -0.41
C ALA A 63 15.14 0.43 -1.82
N CYS A 64 15.29 1.41 -2.70
CA CYS A 64 15.90 1.23 -4.02
C CYS A 64 17.36 0.80 -3.86
N GLU A 65 17.75 -0.24 -4.59
CA GLU A 65 19.08 -0.86 -4.56
C GLU A 65 20.17 0.10 -5.07
N ASN A 66 19.80 1.09 -5.89
CA ASN A 66 20.73 2.08 -6.46
C ASN A 66 20.84 3.38 -5.65
N CYS A 67 19.74 3.88 -5.07
CA CYS A 67 19.72 5.22 -4.45
C CYS A 67 19.12 5.26 -3.04
N SER A 68 18.78 4.11 -2.46
CA SER A 68 18.23 3.92 -1.12
C SER A 68 16.89 4.61 -0.80
N LYS A 69 16.34 5.40 -1.73
CA LYS A 69 14.99 5.97 -1.61
C LYS A 69 13.95 4.86 -1.77
N PRO A 70 12.85 4.89 -1.02
CA PRO A 70 11.84 3.83 -1.10
C PRO A 70 11.15 3.83 -2.46
N TYR A 71 10.80 2.64 -2.95
CA TYR A 71 9.87 2.51 -4.06
C TYR A 71 8.50 3.10 -3.70
N ARG A 72 7.79 3.68 -4.67
CA ARG A 72 6.47 4.31 -4.41
C ARG A 72 5.43 3.31 -3.90
N THR A 73 5.58 2.03 -4.24
CA THR A 73 4.76 0.92 -3.75
C THR A 73 5.62 -0.34 -3.70
N SER A 74 5.18 -1.35 -2.96
CA SER A 74 5.83 -2.68 -2.92
C SER A 74 5.87 -3.40 -4.28
N LYS A 75 4.99 -3.02 -5.21
CA LYS A 75 4.88 -3.61 -6.56
C LYS A 75 5.56 -2.78 -7.65
N ALA A 76 6.25 -1.69 -7.30
CA ALA A 76 6.87 -0.83 -8.29
C ALA A 76 7.97 -1.57 -9.07
N SER A 77 7.91 -1.50 -10.41
CA SER A 77 8.92 -2.06 -11.31
C SER A 77 10.11 -1.15 -11.54
N PHE A 78 10.06 0.10 -11.06
CA PHE A 78 11.17 1.05 -11.15
C PHE A 78 11.12 2.11 -10.04
N CYS A 79 12.26 2.70 -9.76
CA CYS A 79 12.42 3.76 -8.78
C CYS A 79 12.07 5.11 -9.39
N ALA A 80 11.03 5.76 -8.88
CA ALA A 80 10.60 7.07 -9.35
C ALA A 80 11.60 8.21 -9.03
N ALA A 81 12.61 7.96 -8.20
CA ALA A 81 13.58 8.97 -7.80
C ALA A 81 14.86 8.96 -8.64
N CYS A 82 15.30 7.79 -9.14
CA CYS A 82 16.55 7.67 -9.92
C CYS A 82 16.40 6.89 -11.23
N GLY A 83 15.23 6.33 -11.52
CA GLY A 83 14.98 5.56 -12.74
C GLY A 83 15.48 4.11 -12.73
N HIS A 84 16.11 3.64 -11.64
CA HIS A 84 16.54 2.24 -11.52
C HIS A 84 15.36 1.28 -11.72
N LYS A 85 15.49 0.34 -12.64
CA LYS A 85 14.47 -0.69 -12.89
C LYS A 85 14.70 -1.82 -11.91
N ARG A 86 13.67 -2.14 -11.13
CA ARG A 86 13.71 -3.27 -10.22
C ARG A 86 13.68 -4.53 -11.07
N GLU A 87 14.61 -5.43 -10.80
CA GLU A 87 14.56 -6.75 -11.40
C GLU A 87 13.25 -7.39 -10.93
N SER A 88 12.28 -7.52 -11.85
CA SER A 88 11.04 -8.21 -11.53
C SER A 88 11.44 -9.61 -11.10
N ALA A 89 10.96 -10.09 -9.94
CA ALA A 89 10.93 -11.52 -9.69
C ALA A 89 10.23 -12.13 -10.90
N LEU A 90 11.02 -12.74 -11.79
CA LEU A 90 10.50 -13.39 -12.98
C LEU A 90 9.60 -14.50 -12.44
N ILE A 91 8.30 -14.28 -12.48
CA ILE A 91 7.37 -15.41 -12.44
C ILE A 91 7.68 -16.12 -13.74
N ASN A 92 8.41 -17.23 -13.65
CA ASN A 92 8.69 -18.09 -14.78
C ASN A 92 7.32 -18.70 -15.15
N TYR A 93 6.61 -18.05 -16.08
CA TYR A 93 5.27 -18.46 -16.49
C TYR A 93 5.26 -19.91 -17.00
N THR A 94 6.41 -20.36 -17.53
CA THR A 94 6.69 -21.74 -17.95
C THR A 94 6.52 -22.75 -16.81
N GLU A 95 6.97 -22.41 -15.60
CA GLU A 95 6.89 -23.30 -14.42
C GLU A 95 5.45 -23.37 -13.89
N THR A 96 4.75 -22.24 -13.89
CA THR A 96 3.33 -22.17 -13.46
C THR A 96 2.33 -22.81 -14.43
N LEU A 97 2.68 -22.96 -15.71
CA LEU A 97 1.84 -23.67 -16.68
C LEU A 97 2.01 -25.20 -16.63
N GLN A 98 3.11 -25.70 -16.06
CA GLN A 98 3.38 -27.13 -15.98
C GLN A 98 2.54 -27.85 -14.92
N GLU A 99 2.02 -27.13 -13.93
CA GLU A 99 1.12 -27.67 -12.89
C GLU A 99 -0.38 -27.59 -13.25
N ALA A 100 -0.73 -26.97 -14.38
CA ALA A 100 -2.12 -26.91 -14.83
C ALA A 100 -2.55 -28.28 -15.37
N ALA A 101 -3.18 -29.08 -14.50
CA ALA A 101 -3.81 -30.35 -14.87
C ALA A 101 -4.66 -30.17 -16.14
N PRO A 102 -4.62 -31.15 -17.07
CA PRO A 102 -5.26 -31.00 -18.37
C PRO A 102 -6.74 -30.67 -18.21
N LYS A 103 -7.17 -29.65 -18.94
CA LYS A 103 -8.56 -29.17 -18.92
C LYS A 103 -9.47 -30.31 -19.38
N TRP A 104 -10.66 -30.41 -18.78
CA TRP A 104 -11.60 -31.53 -19.02
C TRP A 104 -11.92 -31.77 -20.50
N TRP A 105 -11.88 -30.73 -21.34
CA TRP A 105 -12.11 -30.83 -22.79
C TRP A 105 -10.91 -31.38 -23.58
N GLN A 106 -9.68 -31.36 -23.03
CA GLN A 106 -8.52 -32.02 -23.64
C GLN A 106 -8.61 -33.55 -23.55
N LYS A 107 -9.45 -34.08 -22.65
CA LYS A 107 -9.72 -35.53 -22.55
C LYS A 107 -10.68 -36.06 -23.62
N PHE A 108 -11.43 -35.19 -24.30
CA PHE A 108 -12.41 -35.60 -25.32
C PHE A 108 -11.78 -35.90 -26.69
N TRP A 109 -10.60 -35.35 -27.00
CA TRP A 109 -9.94 -35.52 -28.31
C TRP A 109 -9.19 -36.84 -28.49
N VAL A 110 -9.12 -37.69 -27.47
CA VAL A 110 -8.38 -38.97 -27.51
C VAL A 110 -9.28 -40.17 -27.85
N LEU A 111 -10.61 -39.97 -27.95
CA LEU A 111 -11.56 -41.07 -28.17
C LEU A 111 -12.08 -41.20 -29.62
N ASP A 112 -11.76 -40.26 -30.52
CA ASP A 112 -12.24 -40.27 -31.91
C ASP A 112 -11.20 -40.77 -32.93
N SER A 113 -10.19 -41.52 -32.49
CA SER A 113 -9.15 -42.08 -33.37
C SER A 113 -8.99 -43.60 -33.28
N VAL A 114 -10.06 -44.34 -33.00
CA VAL A 114 -10.11 -45.79 -33.23
C VAL A 114 -11.37 -46.08 -34.03
N ASP A 115 -11.15 -46.52 -35.27
CA ASP A 115 -12.16 -46.97 -36.25
C ASP A 115 -13.12 -48.03 -35.69
#